data_AF-A0A7Y2FGU0-F1
#
_entry.id   AF-A0A7Y2FGU0-F1
#
_cell.length_a   1.000
_cell.length_b   1.000
_cell.length_c   1.000
_cell.angle_alpha   90.00
_cell.angle_beta   90.00
_cell.angle_gamma   90.00
#
_symmetry.space_group_name_H-M   'P 1'
#
loop_
_entity.id
_entity.type
_entity.pdbx_description
1 polymer ?
#
loop_
_entity_poly.entity_id
_entity_poly.type
_entity_poly.pdbx_seq_one_letter_code
_entity_poly.pdbx_strand_id
1 'polypeptide(L)'
;MTEQTRPPRTARPGAPFVPLHLQSHFSLLHGTASLAELATWLEAEGIEAAALVDRNNVYGAVFWHAAMAKLRRRAITGAEVDGAFRVDGGRRGASDQEQRAGAAANTAPSDSVSSHSARPSGAIT
;
A
#
# COMPACT_ATOMS: atom_id res chain seq x y z
N MET A 1 24.98 0.15 -20.76
CA MET A 1 24.00 0.12 -19.66
C MET A 1 24.65 -0.61 -18.50
N THR A 2 25.22 0.11 -17.54
CA THR A 2 25.99 -0.49 -16.45
C THR A 2 25.01 -0.87 -15.33
N GLU A 3 24.62 -2.13 -15.30
CA GLU A 3 23.86 -2.71 -14.20
C GLU A 3 24.76 -2.66 -12.96
N GLN A 4 24.43 -1.77 -12.02
CA GLN A 4 25.19 -1.62 -10.79
C GLN A 4 24.76 -2.73 -9.83
N THR A 5 25.35 -3.91 -9.98
CA THR A 5 25.11 -5.06 -9.09
C THR A 5 25.63 -4.71 -7.70
N ARG A 6 24.74 -4.30 -6.81
CA ARG A 6 25.08 -4.06 -5.40
C ARG A 6 25.45 -5.40 -4.77
N PRO A 7 26.61 -5.54 -4.09
CA PRO A 7 26.95 -6.78 -3.43
C PRO A 7 25.90 -7.11 -2.35
N PRO A 8 25.56 -8.39 -2.15
CA PRO A 8 24.63 -8.79 -1.09
C PRO A 8 25.20 -8.35 0.25
N ARG A 9 24.45 -7.52 0.98
CA ARG A 9 24.81 -7.16 2.36
C ARG A 9 24.59 -8.38 3.23
N THR A 10 25.67 -9.02 3.65
CA THR A 10 25.61 -10.10 4.66
C THR A 10 25.18 -9.51 5.99
N ALA A 11 24.22 -10.16 6.66
CA ALA A 11 23.87 -9.82 8.03
C ALA A 11 25.10 -10.02 8.94
N ARG A 12 25.25 -9.18 9.97
CA ARG A 12 26.29 -9.40 10.98
C ARG A 12 25.97 -10.68 11.76
N PRO A 13 26.95 -11.56 12.03
CA PRO A 13 26.75 -12.70 12.91
C PRO A 13 26.15 -12.24 14.26
N GLY A 14 25.06 -12.87 14.68
CA GLY A 14 24.37 -12.55 15.94
C GLY A 14 23.46 -11.32 15.91
N ALA A 15 23.25 -10.67 14.76
CA ALA A 15 22.23 -9.62 14.66
C ALA A 15 20.81 -10.23 14.78
N PRO A 16 19.91 -9.65 15.60
CA PRO A 16 18.55 -10.16 15.73
C PRO A 16 17.77 -10.03 14.43
N PHE A 17 16.89 -10.98 14.15
CA PHE A 17 15.97 -10.91 13.03
C PHE A 17 14.83 -9.94 13.34
N VAL A 18 14.54 -9.04 12.40
CA VAL A 18 13.46 -8.06 12.51
C VAL A 18 12.70 -8.05 11.18
N PRO A 19 11.44 -8.51 11.13
CA PRO A 19 10.63 -8.45 9.92
C PRO A 19 10.27 -6.98 9.62
N LEU A 20 10.79 -6.47 8.50
CA LEU A 20 10.55 -5.09 8.05
C LEU A 20 9.48 -4.98 6.95
N HIS A 21 8.85 -6.10 6.59
CA HIS A 21 7.81 -6.17 5.57
C HIS A 21 6.66 -7.08 5.99
N LEU A 22 5.87 -6.67 6.98
CA LEU A 22 4.61 -7.36 7.34
C LEU A 22 3.41 -6.64 6.72
N GLN A 23 2.47 -7.42 6.21
CA GLN A 23 1.18 -6.92 5.72
C GLN A 23 0.06 -7.51 6.57
N SER A 24 -0.92 -6.68 6.90
CA SER A 24 -2.11 -7.10 7.63
C SER A 24 -3.32 -7.21 6.70
N HIS A 25 -4.45 -7.61 7.24
CA HIS A 25 -5.76 -7.53 6.58
C HIS A 25 -6.18 -6.12 6.15
N PHE A 26 -5.51 -5.06 6.60
CA PHE A 26 -5.68 -3.72 6.06
C PHE A 26 -5.02 -3.52 4.68
N SER A 27 -4.14 -4.44 4.26
CA SER A 27 -3.63 -4.51 2.90
C SER A 27 -4.66 -5.16 1.98
N LEU A 28 -5.56 -4.35 1.42
CA LEU A 28 -6.73 -4.83 0.67
C LEU A 28 -6.33 -5.81 -0.45
N LEU A 29 -6.97 -6.98 -0.45
CA LEU A 29 -6.76 -8.07 -1.41
C LEU A 29 -5.33 -8.66 -1.43
N HIS A 30 -4.48 -8.33 -0.44
CA HIS A 30 -3.10 -8.80 -0.35
C HIS A 30 -2.78 -9.47 0.99
N GLY A 31 -3.30 -8.93 2.10
CA GLY A 31 -3.10 -9.49 3.43
C GLY A 31 -4.36 -10.10 4.02
N THR A 32 -4.20 -11.15 4.82
CA THR A 32 -5.29 -11.84 5.53
C THR A 32 -5.10 -11.86 7.04
N ALA A 33 -3.88 -11.71 7.54
CA ALA A 33 -3.56 -11.77 8.96
C ALA A 33 -4.07 -10.53 9.71
N SER A 34 -4.76 -10.75 10.82
CA SER A 34 -5.12 -9.69 11.76
C SER A 34 -3.90 -9.19 12.52
N LEU A 35 -3.98 -7.98 13.05
CA LEU A 35 -2.90 -7.41 13.87
C LEU A 35 -2.64 -8.21 15.15
N ALA A 36 -3.68 -8.84 15.71
CA ALA A 36 -3.55 -9.69 16.89
C ALA A 36 -2.80 -10.99 16.57
N GLU A 37 -3.11 -11.64 15.45
CA GLU A 37 -2.39 -12.84 15.00
C GLU A 37 -0.91 -12.55 14.74
N LEU A 38 -0.62 -11.41 14.08
CA LEU A 38 0.76 -10.97 13.86
C LEU A 38 1.50 -10.72 15.18
N ALA A 39 0.85 -10.06 16.15
CA ALA A 39 1.45 -9.78 17.45
C ALA A 39 1.72 -11.07 18.25
N THR A 40 0.78 -12.01 18.26
CA THR A 40 0.94 -13.34 18.89
C THR A 40 2.09 -14.12 18.26
N TRP A 41 2.19 -14.12 16.93
CA TRP A 41 3.28 -14.78 16.23
C TRP A 41 4.64 -14.17 16.60
N LEU A 42 4.76 -12.84 16.65
CA LEU A 42 6.00 -12.17 17.07
C LEU A 42 6.40 -12.51 18.51
N GLU A 43 5.43 -12.60 19.42
CA GLU A 43 5.68 -12.98 20.80
C GLU A 43 6.20 -14.42 20.90
N ALA A 44 5.57 -15.35 20.18
CA ALA A 44 5.97 -16.76 20.14
C ALA A 44 7.40 -16.96 19.60
N GLU A 45 7.79 -16.17 18.59
CA GLU A 45 9.14 -16.20 17.99
C GLU A 45 10.18 -15.37 18.77
N GLY A 46 9.77 -14.68 19.84
CA GLY A 46 10.68 -13.81 20.61
C GLY A 46 11.20 -12.60 19.83
N ILE A 47 10.48 -12.15 18.81
CA ILE A 47 10.89 -11.04 17.95
C ILE A 47 10.63 -9.70 18.67
N GLU A 48 11.67 -8.89 18.82
CA GLU A 48 11.61 -7.67 19.63
C GLU A 48 11.03 -6.44 18.90
N ALA A 49 11.06 -6.45 17.56
CA ALA A 49 10.62 -5.35 16.72
C ALA A 49 10.04 -5.86 15.40
N ALA A 50 9.07 -5.14 14.84
CA ALA A 50 8.50 -5.48 13.54
C ALA A 50 7.86 -4.28 12.84
N ALA A 51 7.94 -4.25 11.51
CA ALA A 51 7.32 -3.22 10.68
C ALA A 51 6.03 -3.68 10.01
N LEU A 52 4.96 -2.93 10.23
CA LEU A 52 3.73 -3.04 9.45
C LEU A 52 3.80 -2.09 8.24
N VAL A 53 3.60 -2.64 7.05
CA VAL A 53 3.71 -1.94 5.75
C VAL A 53 2.59 -2.38 4.82
N ASP A 54 1.36 -2.00 5.16
CA ASP A 54 0.20 -2.27 4.30
C ASP A 54 0.34 -1.55 2.94
N ARG A 55 -0.26 -2.12 1.89
CA ARG A 55 -0.19 -1.55 0.55
C ARG A 55 -1.01 -0.26 0.45
N ASN A 56 -0.34 0.80 0.01
CA ASN A 56 -0.86 2.15 -0.23
C ASN A 56 -1.64 2.76 0.94
N ASN A 57 -1.41 2.28 2.18
CA ASN A 57 -2.12 2.78 3.35
C ASN A 57 -1.34 2.58 4.66
N VAL A 58 -1.86 3.19 5.73
CA VAL A 58 -1.38 3.04 7.11
C VAL A 58 -2.54 2.84 8.10
N TYR A 59 -3.66 2.26 7.64
CA TYR A 59 -4.89 2.19 8.44
C TYR A 59 -4.72 1.38 9.73
N GLY A 60 -3.91 0.32 9.68
CA GLY A 60 -3.59 -0.51 10.84
C GLY A 60 -2.60 0.12 11.83
N ALA A 61 -1.99 1.27 11.53
CA ALA A 61 -0.83 1.78 12.27
C ALA A 61 -1.10 2.02 13.77
N VAL A 62 -2.23 2.65 14.10
CA VAL A 62 -2.60 2.97 15.49
C VAL A 62 -2.84 1.69 16.29
N PHE A 63 -3.61 0.77 15.71
CA PHE A 63 -3.91 -0.53 16.32
C PHE A 63 -2.65 -1.40 16.46
N TRP A 64 -1.74 -1.32 15.50
CA TRP A 64 -0.46 -2.02 15.52
C TRP A 64 0.42 -1.53 16.66
N HIS A 65 0.56 -0.21 16.78
CA HIS A 65 1.31 0.39 17.88
C HIS A 65 0.72 -0.02 19.24
N ALA A 66 -0.62 0.01 19.37
CA ALA A 66 -1.30 -0.40 20.59
C ALA A 66 -1.09 -1.90 20.92
N ALA A 67 -1.12 -2.78 19.92
CA ALA A 67 -0.88 -4.22 20.10
C ALA A 67 0.56 -4.49 20.56
N MET A 68 1.55 -3.90 19.88
CA MET A 68 2.96 -4.07 20.20
C MET A 68 3.33 -3.46 21.56
N ALA A 69 2.72 -2.32 21.93
CA ALA A 69 2.95 -1.69 23.22
C ALA A 69 2.51 -2.59 24.40
N LYS A 70 1.39 -3.33 24.25
CA LYS A 70 0.95 -4.31 25.28
C LYS A 70 1.98 -5.42 25.50
N LEU A 71 2.67 -5.82 24.43
CA LEU A 71 3.72 -6.84 24.46
C LEU A 71 5.11 -6.27 24.79
N ARG A 72 5.23 -4.96 25.04
CA ARG A 72 6.51 -4.25 25.24
C ARG A 72 7.49 -4.47 24.08
N ARG A 73 6.97 -4.55 22.85
CA ARG A 73 7.74 -4.71 21.60
C ARG A 73 7.77 -3.41 20.80
N ARG A 74 8.78 -3.24 19.94
CA ARG A 74 8.93 -2.03 19.13
C ARG A 74 8.13 -2.13 17.84
N ALA A 75 7.06 -1.34 17.73
CA ALA A 75 6.34 -1.16 16.48
C ALA A 75 7.13 -0.23 15.54
N ILE A 76 7.29 -0.65 14.29
CA ILE A 76 7.73 0.19 13.18
C ILE A 76 6.52 0.38 12.26
N THR A 77 6.24 1.62 11.87
CA THR A 77 5.13 1.96 10.98
C THR A 77 5.68 2.39 9.64
N GLY A 78 5.15 1.82 8.57
CA GLY A 78 5.42 2.23 7.20
C GLY A 78 4.26 1.86 6.27
N ALA A 79 4.49 2.00 4.98
CA ALA A 79 3.57 1.57 3.93
C ALA A 79 4.38 1.10 2.73
N GLU A 80 3.87 0.09 2.03
CA GLU A 80 4.31 -0.24 0.68
C GLU A 80 3.60 0.73 -0.28
N VAL A 81 4.35 1.57 -0.99
CA VAL A 81 3.76 2.60 -1.87
C VAL A 81 4.01 2.25 -3.32
N ASP A 82 2.92 2.10 -4.08
CA ASP A 82 2.95 1.87 -5.52
C ASP A 82 3.14 3.19 -6.28
N GLY A 83 3.86 3.13 -7.39
CA GLY A 83 4.01 4.23 -8.35
C GLY A 83 5.38 4.91 -8.37
N ALA A 84 5.54 5.88 -9.27
CA ALA A 84 6.78 6.62 -9.42
C ALA A 84 6.91 7.66 -8.30
N PHE A 85 7.79 7.40 -7.33
CA PHE A 85 8.16 8.40 -6.34
C PHE A 85 8.95 9.52 -7.02
N ARG A 86 8.33 10.68 -7.23
CA ARG A 86 9.02 11.87 -7.73
C ARG A 86 9.69 12.57 -6.56
N VAL A 87 11.02 12.53 -6.55
CA VAL A 87 11.82 13.39 -5.67
C VAL A 87 12.02 14.71 -6.39
N ASP A 88 11.27 15.75 -6.02
CA ASP A 88 11.59 17.11 -6.44
C ASP A 88 12.92 17.52 -5.79
N GLY A 89 14.03 17.41 -6.54
CA GLY A 89 15.34 17.84 -6.04
C GLY A 89 16.59 17.17 -6.61
N GLY A 90 16.50 16.33 -7.63
CA GLY A 90 17.68 15.74 -8.28
C GLY A 90 17.70 16.00 -9.78
N ARG A 91 18.52 16.95 -10.26
CA ARG A 91 18.92 16.96 -11.68
C ARG A 91 19.53 15.60 -12.02
N ARG A 92 18.79 14.77 -12.74
CA ARG A 92 19.37 13.77 -13.64
C ARG A 92 18.68 13.96 -14.99
N GLY A 93 19.54 14.09 -16.01
CA GLY A 93 19.22 14.73 -17.26
C GLY A 93 18.14 14.04 -18.08
N ALA A 94 17.40 14.89 -18.77
CA ALA A 94 16.99 14.74 -20.16
C ALA A 94 16.35 13.40 -20.56
N SER A 95 15.07 13.22 -20.21
CA SER A 95 14.08 12.59 -21.11
C SER A 95 12.64 12.88 -20.66
N ASP A 96 12.33 14.15 -20.36
CA ASP A 96 10.97 14.64 -20.06
C ASP A 96 10.01 14.65 -21.27
N GLN A 97 10.39 14.06 -22.41
CA GLN A 97 9.63 14.20 -23.66
C GLN A 97 8.79 12.97 -24.04
N GLU A 98 9.04 11.78 -23.50
CA GLU A 98 8.44 10.54 -24.04
C GLU A 98 7.20 10.01 -23.29
N GLN A 99 6.82 10.55 -22.13
CA GLN A 99 5.64 10.06 -21.38
C GLN A 99 4.45 11.03 -21.37
N ARG A 100 4.48 12.07 -22.21
CA ARG A 100 3.28 12.85 -22.58
C ARG A 100 2.26 12.03 -23.38
N ALA A 101 2.64 10.85 -23.91
CA ALA A 101 1.78 9.98 -24.71
C ALA A 101 0.79 9.11 -23.90
N GLY A 102 0.95 8.99 -22.57
CA GLY A 102 0.08 8.16 -21.72
C GLY A 102 -1.14 8.86 -21.13
N ALA A 103 -1.28 10.17 -21.29
CA ALA A 103 -2.40 10.98 -20.78
C ALA A 103 -3.71 10.79 -21.57
N ALA A 104 -3.78 9.87 -22.55
CA ALA A 104 -4.89 9.79 -23.50
C ALA A 104 -5.76 8.51 -23.38
N ALA A 105 -5.68 7.75 -22.28
CA ALA A 105 -6.56 6.59 -22.05
C ALA A 105 -7.82 6.91 -21.21
N ASN A 106 -8.09 8.18 -20.91
CA ASN A 106 -9.41 8.64 -20.49
C ASN A 106 -10.32 8.80 -21.73
N THR A 107 -10.85 7.68 -22.23
CA THR A 107 -11.96 7.69 -23.21
C THR A 107 -13.05 6.76 -22.69
N ALA A 108 -13.88 7.27 -21.79
CA ALA A 108 -15.23 6.75 -21.60
C ALA A 108 -16.10 7.24 -22.78
N PRO A 109 -16.87 6.38 -23.46
CA PRO A 109 -17.96 6.85 -24.30
C PRO A 109 -19.17 7.17 -23.42
N SER A 110 -19.59 8.44 -23.47
CA SER A 110 -20.90 8.92 -23.02
C SER A 110 -21.96 8.50 -24.04
N ASP A 111 -22.85 7.58 -23.67
CA ASP A 111 -24.05 7.31 -24.47
C ASP A 111 -25.28 8.05 -23.93
N SER A 112 -25.96 8.64 -24.89
CA SER A 112 -26.92 9.73 -24.84
C SER A 112 -28.27 9.38 -24.20
N VAL A 113 -28.79 10.34 -23.44
CA VAL A 113 -30.19 10.45 -23.06
C VAL A 113 -31.02 10.69 -24.32
N SER A 114 -31.93 9.78 -24.66
CA SER A 114 -33.01 10.01 -25.63
C SER A 114 -34.36 10.03 -24.92
N SER A 115 -35.05 11.15 -25.09
CA SER A 115 -36.41 11.44 -24.68
C SER A 115 -37.44 10.50 -25.31
N HIS A 116 -38.44 10.05 -24.55
CA HIS A 116 -39.74 9.73 -25.11
C HIS A 116 -40.87 10.32 -24.25
N SER A 117 -41.88 10.81 -24.97
CA SER A 117 -42.80 11.87 -24.61
C SER A 117 -44.16 11.35 -24.10
N ALA A 118 -44.65 11.99 -23.04
CA ALA A 118 -46.05 12.34 -22.70
C ALA A 118 -47.22 11.32 -22.69
N ARG A 119 -47.76 11.12 -21.46
CA ARG A 119 -49.17 11.30 -20.97
C ARG A 119 -50.29 10.36 -21.47
N PRO A 120 -51.51 10.27 -20.84
CA PRO A 120 -52.06 11.00 -19.67
C PRO A 120 -52.80 10.17 -18.58
N SER A 121 -52.97 10.82 -17.41
CA SER A 121 -54.17 10.93 -16.54
C SER A 121 -55.37 9.97 -16.70
N GLY A 122 -55.85 9.39 -15.59
CA GLY A 122 -57.23 8.87 -15.48
C GLY A 122 -57.45 7.85 -14.36
N ALA A 123 -58.36 8.17 -13.45
CA ALA A 123 -58.78 7.44 -12.25
C ALA A 123 -59.45 6.08 -12.53
N ILE A 124 -59.34 5.12 -11.59
CA ILE A 124 -60.46 4.22 -11.25
C ILE A 124 -60.36 3.81 -9.77
N THR A 125 -61.51 3.96 -9.10
CA THR A 125 -62.06 3.47 -7.82
C THR A 125 -61.24 2.56 -6.92
#